data_AF-A0A1I2MVW8-F1
#
_entry.id   AF-A0A1I2MVW8-F1
#
_cell.length_a   1.000
_cell.length_b   1.000
_cell.length_c   1.000
_cell.angle_alpha   90.00
_cell.angle_beta   90.00
_cell.angle_gamma   90.00
#
_symmetry.space_group_name_H-M   'P 1'
#
loop_
_entity.id
_entity.type
_entity.pdbx_description
1 polymer ?
#
loop_
_entity_poly.entity_id
_entity_poly.type
_entity_poly.pdbx_seq_one_letter_code
_entity_poly.pdbx_strand_id
1 'polypeptide(L)'
;MAIFLFILASGVLYYAVYSLWTENEFFTINTQQGEKDNLKLVEKSLQELGWSFTCTSKNVVHADIRRWGAIVQSVVFVVDYKKVYINVKHKGTGTGRLPFFFGLNKKRKKQFLDKISSYSKVHNLDFCAASSTL
;
A
#
# COMPACT_ATOMS: atom_id res chain seq x y z
N MET A 1 -25.81 -30.92 -7.88
CA MET A 1 -24.37 -30.60 -8.04
C MET A 1 -24.13 -29.31 -8.83
N ALA A 2 -24.76 -29.12 -10.00
CA ALA A 2 -24.58 -27.91 -10.83
C ALA A 2 -24.94 -26.58 -10.12
N ILE A 3 -26.04 -26.54 -9.35
CA ILE A 3 -26.47 -25.35 -8.61
C ILE A 3 -25.43 -24.95 -7.53
N PHE A 4 -24.84 -25.93 -6.86
CA PHE A 4 -23.81 -25.68 -5.84
C PHE A 4 -22.51 -25.12 -6.46
N LEU A 5 -22.09 -25.66 -7.62
CA LEU A 5 -20.97 -25.13 -8.38
C LEU A 5 -21.23 -23.72 -8.89
N PHE A 6 -22.47 -23.43 -9.31
CA PHE A 6 -22.86 -22.09 -9.76
C PHE A 6 -22.80 -21.06 -8.62
N ILE A 7 -23.32 -21.40 -7.44
CA ILE A 7 -23.25 -20.53 -6.25
C ILE A 7 -21.78 -20.28 -5.86
N LEU A 8 -20.94 -21.31 -5.81
CA LEU A 8 -19.52 -21.15 -5.52
C LEU A 8 -18.80 -20.27 -6.55
N ALA A 9 -19.05 -20.49 -7.85
CA ALA A 9 -18.45 -19.68 -8.92
C ALA A 9 -18.86 -18.21 -8.81
N SER A 10 -20.16 -17.93 -8.56
CA SER A 10 -20.67 -16.58 -8.39
C SER A 10 -20.10 -15.86 -7.15
N GLY A 11 -19.93 -16.58 -6.04
CA GLY A 11 -19.32 -16.03 -4.82
C GLY A 11 -17.85 -15.65 -5.01
N VAL A 12 -17.09 -16.47 -5.73
CA VAL A 12 -15.69 -16.17 -6.08
C VAL A 12 -15.62 -14.96 -7.00
N LEU A 13 -16.53 -14.86 -7.98
CA LEU A 13 -16.59 -13.72 -8.89
C LEU A 13 -16.94 -12.42 -8.16
N TYR A 14 -17.93 -12.46 -7.27
CA TYR A 14 -18.33 -11.33 -6.44
C TYR A 14 -17.17 -10.87 -5.54
N TYR A 15 -16.50 -11.80 -4.87
CA TYR A 15 -15.33 -11.50 -4.05
C TYR A 15 -14.18 -10.88 -4.87
N ALA A 16 -13.93 -11.38 -6.08
CA ALA A 16 -12.93 -10.83 -6.98
C ALA A 16 -13.24 -9.38 -7.37
N VAL A 17 -14.49 -9.09 -7.75
CA VAL A 17 -14.94 -7.73 -8.11
C VAL A 17 -14.82 -6.78 -6.90
N TYR A 18 -15.28 -7.21 -5.72
CA TYR A 18 -15.16 -6.44 -4.48
C TYR A 18 -13.69 -6.15 -4.11
N SER A 19 -12.83 -7.16 -4.23
CA SER A 19 -11.39 -6.98 -3.97
C SER A 19 -10.72 -6.06 -4.98
N LEU A 20 -11.12 -6.12 -6.26
CA LEU A 20 -10.62 -5.22 -7.30
C LEU A 20 -11.02 -3.76 -7.06
N TRP A 21 -12.28 -3.55 -6.64
CA TRP A 21 -12.81 -2.22 -6.37
C TRP A 21 -12.04 -1.54 -5.22
N THR A 22 -11.85 -2.26 -4.10
CA THR A 22 -11.14 -1.75 -2.92
C THR A 22 -9.62 -1.66 -3.07
N GLU A 23 -9.02 -2.33 -4.06
CA GLU A 23 -7.56 -2.32 -4.26
C GLU A 23 -7.01 -1.05 -4.90
N ASN A 24 -7.84 -0.26 -5.59
CA ASN A 24 -7.42 0.94 -6.31
C ASN A 24 -7.53 2.23 -5.47
N GLU A 25 -7.91 2.12 -4.20
CA GLU A 25 -8.05 3.27 -3.33
C GLU A 25 -6.68 3.81 -2.88
N PHE A 26 -6.56 5.13 -2.94
CA PHE A 26 -5.48 5.84 -2.28
C PHE A 26 -5.67 5.74 -0.77
N PHE A 27 -4.59 5.48 -0.04
CA PHE A 27 -4.65 5.55 1.42
C PHE A 27 -3.83 6.72 1.92
N THR A 28 -4.38 7.40 2.91
CA THR A 28 -3.75 8.56 3.54
C THR A 28 -3.36 8.19 4.97
N ILE A 29 -2.18 8.62 5.38
CA ILE A 29 -1.72 8.54 6.77
C ILE A 29 -1.62 9.96 7.29
N ASN A 30 -2.32 10.26 8.39
CA ASN A 30 -2.18 11.53 9.08
C ASN A 30 -1.00 11.41 10.06
N THR A 31 0.06 12.15 9.77
CA THR A 31 1.27 12.21 10.58
C THR A 31 1.30 13.61 11.15
N GLN A 32 1.33 13.87 12.46
CA GLN A 32 1.26 15.28 12.94
C GLN A 32 2.54 16.10 12.69
N GLN A 33 3.39 15.66 11.75
CA GLN A 33 4.73 16.19 11.52
C GLN A 33 4.83 17.06 10.26
N GLY A 34 5.94 17.80 10.16
CA GLY A 34 6.30 18.55 8.97
C GLY A 34 6.67 17.64 7.79
N GLU A 35 6.58 18.19 6.59
CA GLU A 35 6.87 17.51 5.32
C GLU A 35 8.25 16.83 5.30
N LYS A 36 9.31 17.51 5.77
CA LYS A 36 10.67 16.94 5.84
C LYS A 36 10.78 15.75 6.78
N ASP A 37 10.05 15.77 7.89
CA ASP A 37 10.07 14.68 8.87
C ASP A 37 9.26 13.49 8.36
N ASN A 38 8.13 13.76 7.69
CA ASN A 38 7.35 12.75 6.99
C ASN A 38 8.16 12.06 5.90
N LEU A 39 8.96 12.82 5.15
CA LEU A 39 9.82 12.26 4.11
C LEU A 39 10.85 11.30 4.74
N LYS A 40 11.56 11.75 5.78
CA LYS A 40 12.51 10.89 6.51
C LYS A 40 11.86 9.65 7.11
N LEU A 41 10.65 9.78 7.64
CA LEU A 41 9.86 8.68 8.17
C LEU A 41 9.56 7.64 7.07
N VAL A 42 9.11 8.10 5.90
CA VAL A 42 8.82 7.24 4.74
C VAL A 42 10.10 6.54 4.28
N GLU A 43 11.18 7.28 4.06
CA GLU A 43 12.46 6.74 3.61
C GLU A 43 13.00 5.66 4.57
N LYS A 44 13.04 5.93 5.88
CA LYS A 44 13.49 4.95 6.87
C LYS A 44 12.59 3.71 6.92
N SER A 45 11.27 3.91 6.87
CA SER A 45 10.32 2.79 6.87
C SER A 45 10.53 1.88 5.64
N LEU A 46 10.83 2.47 4.47
CA LEU A 46 11.14 1.73 3.26
C LEU A 46 12.48 0.98 3.34
N GLN A 47 13.51 1.60 3.92
CA GLN A 47 14.80 0.95 4.18
C GLN A 47 14.64 -0.27 5.08
N GLU A 48 13.91 -0.15 6.19
CA GLU A 48 13.65 -1.27 7.11
C GLU A 48 12.83 -2.41 6.49
N LEU A 49 11.94 -2.07 5.55
CA LEU A 49 11.19 -3.06 4.78
C LEU A 49 12.03 -3.73 3.69
N GLY A 50 13.25 -3.25 3.44
CA GLY A 50 14.13 -3.71 2.36
C GLY A 50 13.58 -3.39 0.98
N TRP A 51 12.75 -2.35 0.84
CA TRP A 51 12.18 -1.96 -0.44
C TRP A 51 13.14 -1.00 -1.14
N SER A 52 13.43 -1.25 -2.42
CA SER A 52 14.21 -0.30 -3.22
C SER A 52 13.35 0.92 -3.51
N PHE A 53 13.86 2.13 -3.27
CA PHE A 53 13.11 3.35 -3.55
C PHE A 53 13.97 4.42 -4.22
N THR A 54 13.31 5.33 -4.92
CA THR A 54 13.88 6.49 -5.57
C THR A 54 13.01 7.71 -5.29
N CYS A 55 13.65 8.85 -5.04
CA CYS A 55 12.96 10.12 -4.86
C CYS A 55 12.87 10.82 -6.22
N THR A 56 11.67 10.88 -6.79
CA THR A 56 11.44 11.49 -8.11
C THR A 56 11.30 13.01 -8.01
N SER A 57 10.77 13.50 -6.89
CA SER A 57 10.71 14.93 -6.57
C SER A 57 10.91 15.13 -5.07
N LYS A 58 10.95 16.41 -4.62
CA LYS A 58 11.12 16.76 -3.20
C LYS A 58 10.12 16.06 -2.26
N ASN A 59 8.94 15.76 -2.78
CA ASN A 59 7.80 15.26 -2.00
C ASN A 59 7.26 13.92 -2.50
N VAL A 60 7.89 13.32 -3.51
CA VAL A 60 7.39 12.09 -4.13
C VAL A 60 8.46 11.01 -4.09
N VAL A 61 8.15 9.92 -3.41
CA VAL A 61 9.01 8.74 -3.27
C VAL A 61 8.35 7.57 -3.99
N HIS A 62 9.10 6.92 -4.87
CA HIS A 62 8.68 5.70 -5.56
C HIS A 62 9.42 4.52 -4.93
N ALA A 63 8.71 3.48 -4.51
CA ALA A 63 9.28 2.25 -4.01
C ALA A 63 8.91 1.07 -4.91
N ASP A 64 9.89 0.32 -5.38
CA ASP A 64 9.69 -0.90 -6.15
C ASP A 64 9.87 -2.13 -5.26
N ILE A 65 8.84 -2.96 -5.25
CA ILE A 65 8.83 -4.22 -4.52
C ILE A 65 9.19 -5.33 -5.50
N ARG A 66 10.37 -5.91 -5.29
CA ARG A 66 10.88 -7.02 -6.10
C ARG A 66 10.53 -8.36 -5.47
N ARG A 67 10.19 -9.34 -6.30
CA ARG A 67 10.10 -10.75 -5.92
C ARG A 67 10.84 -11.55 -6.99
N TRP A 68 11.83 -12.33 -6.57
CA TRP A 68 12.66 -13.14 -7.47
C TRP A 68 13.29 -12.32 -8.62
N GLY A 69 13.79 -11.11 -8.31
CA GLY A 69 14.45 -10.24 -9.29
C GLY A 69 13.52 -9.40 -10.16
N ALA A 70 12.24 -9.75 -10.29
CA ALA A 70 11.25 -8.97 -11.03
C ALA A 70 10.53 -7.96 -10.14
N ILE A 71 10.27 -6.75 -10.65
CA ILE A 71 9.41 -5.76 -9.96
C ILE A 71 7.97 -6.22 -10.10
N VAL A 72 7.33 -6.53 -8.97
CA VAL A 72 5.95 -7.04 -8.94
C VAL A 72 4.95 -5.92 -8.62
N GLN A 73 5.37 -4.97 -7.77
CA GLN A 73 4.56 -3.83 -7.37
C GLN A 73 5.43 -2.58 -7.28
N SER A 74 4.82 -1.43 -7.55
CA SER A 74 5.39 -0.11 -7.38
C SER A 74 4.48 0.68 -6.46
N VAL A 75 5.03 1.23 -5.38
CA VAL A 75 4.31 2.05 -4.41
C VAL A 75 4.76 3.49 -4.58
N VAL A 76 3.81 4.40 -4.72
CA VAL A 76 4.07 5.84 -4.81
C VAL A 76 3.63 6.47 -3.50
N PHE A 77 4.54 7.20 -2.87
CA PHE A 77 4.29 8.00 -1.68
C PHE A 77 4.35 9.47 -2.08
N VAL A 78 3.31 10.23 -1.77
CA VAL A 78 3.29 11.69 -1.88
C VAL A 78 3.24 12.23 -0.46
N VAL A 79 4.30 12.92 -0.08
CA VAL A 79 4.49 13.49 1.25
C VAL A 79 3.99 14.93 1.25
N ASP A 80 3.19 15.27 2.24
CA ASP A 80 2.62 16.60 2.42
C ASP A 80 2.74 17.02 3.90
N TYR A 81 2.39 18.26 4.21
CA TYR A 81 2.32 18.74 5.58
C TYR A 81 1.23 17.98 6.33
N LYS A 82 1.64 17.33 7.41
CA LYS A 82 0.81 16.48 8.27
C LYS A 82 0.17 15.23 7.63
N LYS A 83 0.50 14.92 6.37
CA LYS A 83 -0.13 13.81 5.63
C LYS A 83 0.86 13.09 4.73
N VAL A 84 0.65 11.80 4.55
CA VAL A 84 1.33 10.99 3.54
C VAL A 84 0.28 10.23 2.74
N TYR A 85 0.20 10.51 1.44
CA TYR A 85 -0.67 9.81 0.51
C TYR A 85 0.11 8.67 -0.14
N ILE A 86 -0.54 7.52 -0.28
CA ILE A 86 0.13 6.31 -0.74
C ILE A 86 -0.76 5.60 -1.75
N ASN A 87 -0.13 5.18 -2.85
CA ASN A 87 -0.77 4.45 -3.92
C ASN A 87 0.07 3.22 -4.29
N VAL A 88 -0.48 2.02 -4.16
CA VAL A 88 0.17 0.78 -4.62
C VAL A 88 -0.34 0.43 -6.01
N LYS A 89 0.56 0.46 -6.99
CA LYS A 89 0.31 0.04 -8.36
C LYS A 89 1.01 -1.30 -8.63
N HIS A 90 0.37 -2.20 -9.34
CA HIS A 90 1.02 -3.44 -9.79
C HIS A 90 1.79 -3.17 -11.09
N LYS A 91 3.03 -3.66 -11.17
CA LYS A 91 3.81 -3.65 -12.43
C LYS A 91 3.71 -5.06 -13.02
N GLY A 92 2.79 -5.22 -13.97
CA GLY A 92 2.50 -6.49 -14.65
C GLY A 92 1.45 -6.26 -15.73
N THR A 93 1.69 -6.84 -16.90
CA THR A 93 1.01 -6.66 -18.19
C THR A 93 -0.53 -6.68 -18.15
N GLY A 94 -1.13 -5.78 -18.92
CA GLY A 94 -2.38 -5.94 -19.68
C GLY A 94 -3.58 -6.62 -19.00
N THR A 95 -4.61 -5.82 -18.70
CA THR A 95 -6.05 -6.19 -18.79
C THR A 95 -6.59 -7.40 -18.01
N GLY A 96 -5.79 -8.13 -17.22
CA GLY A 96 -6.29 -9.25 -16.40
C GLY A 96 -5.46 -9.47 -15.13
N ARG A 97 -6.03 -9.14 -13.97
CA ARG A 97 -5.46 -9.56 -12.68
C ARG A 97 -5.83 -11.02 -12.45
N LEU A 98 -4.83 -11.90 -12.29
CA LEU A 98 -5.08 -13.25 -11.79
C LEU A 98 -5.57 -13.16 -10.32
N PRO A 99 -6.55 -13.99 -9.91
CA PRO A 99 -7.16 -13.90 -8.59
C PRO A 99 -6.20 -14.15 -7.41
N PHE A 100 -5.00 -14.66 -7.68
CA PHE A 100 -3.95 -14.89 -6.70
C PHE A 100 -3.22 -13.61 -6.25
N PHE A 101 -3.42 -12.48 -6.94
CA PHE A 101 -2.80 -11.20 -6.59
C PHE A 101 -3.70 -10.31 -5.72
N PHE A 102 -4.93 -10.73 -5.43
CA PHE A 102 -5.86 -10.02 -4.58
C PHE A 102 -5.39 -9.94 -3.12
N GLY A 103 -5.55 -8.77 -2.50
CA GLY A 103 -5.19 -8.50 -1.10
C GLY A 103 -3.72 -8.15 -0.88
N LEU A 104 -2.87 -8.17 -1.91
CA LEU A 104 -1.48 -7.79 -1.78
C LEU A 104 -1.33 -6.31 -1.41
N ASN A 105 -2.15 -5.42 -1.96
CA ASN A 105 -2.15 -4.00 -1.60
C ASN A 105 -2.46 -3.79 -0.11
N LYS A 106 -3.49 -4.48 0.41
CA LYS A 106 -3.83 -4.47 1.83
C LYS A 106 -2.68 -4.98 2.69
N LYS A 107 -2.00 -6.05 2.26
CA LYS A 107 -0.81 -6.58 2.93
C LYS A 107 0.33 -5.55 2.94
N ARG A 108 0.62 -4.88 1.83
CA ARG A 108 1.67 -3.84 1.74
C ARG A 108 1.34 -2.64 2.60
N LYS A 109 0.09 -2.18 2.57
CA LYS A 109 -0.43 -1.13 3.46
C LYS A 109 -0.19 -1.50 4.92
N LYS A 110 -0.56 -2.72 5.33
CA LYS A 110 -0.34 -3.19 6.70
C LYS A 110 1.15 -3.23 7.07
N GLN A 111 2.00 -3.80 6.22
CA GLN A 111 3.45 -3.84 6.45
C GLN A 111 4.05 -2.45 6.66
N PHE A 112 3.62 -1.48 5.85
CA PHE A 112 4.09 -0.11 5.96
C PHE A 112 3.58 0.58 7.22
N LEU A 113 2.28 0.42 7.54
CA LEU A 113 1.70 0.96 8.77
C LEU A 113 2.33 0.37 10.04
N ASP A 114 2.58 -0.94 10.05
CA ASP A 114 3.24 -1.62 11.17
C ASP A 114 4.64 -1.04 11.41
N LYS A 115 5.37 -0.72 10.33
CA LYS A 115 6.71 -0.11 10.41
C LYS A 115 6.71 1.35 10.83
N ILE A 116 5.78 2.14 10.31
CA ILE A 116 5.58 3.50 10.78
C ILE A 116 5.21 3.50 12.27
N SER A 117 4.33 2.60 12.71
CA SER A 117 3.91 2.48 14.11
C SER A 117 5.06 2.07 15.03
N SER A 118 5.93 1.14 14.60
CA SER A 118 7.13 0.79 15.37
C SER A 118 8.08 1.98 15.47
N TYR A 119 8.30 2.73 14.39
CA TYR A 119 9.16 3.91 14.40
C TYR A 119 8.57 5.04 15.26
N SER A 120 7.27 5.26 15.16
CA SER A 120 6.50 6.22 15.96
C SER A 120 6.63 6.01 17.46
N LYS A 121 6.42 4.76 17.92
CA LYS A 121 6.50 4.39 19.34
C LYS A 121 7.90 4.58 19.92
N VAL A 122 8.93 4.35 19.10
CA VAL A 122 10.34 4.54 19.50
C VAL A 122 10.70 6.03 19.59
N HIS A 123 9.98 6.90 18.86
CA HIS A 123 10.30 8.33 18.74
C HIS A 123 9.26 9.29 19.32
N ASN A 124 8.29 8.81 20.13
CA ASN A 124 7.21 9.60 20.74
C ASN A 124 6.46 10.49 19.73
N LEU A 125 6.08 9.92 18.60
CA LEU A 125 5.37 10.64 17.55
C LEU A 125 3.88 10.32 17.62
N ASP A 126 3.02 11.34 17.67
CA ASP A 126 1.57 11.18 17.67
C ASP A 126 1.07 10.82 16.26
N PHE A 127 0.50 9.61 16.13
CA PHE A 127 -0.14 9.13 14.91
C PHE A 127 -1.63 8.92 15.12
N CYS A 128 -2.45 9.59 14.32
CA CYS A 128 -3.83 9.18 14.10
C CYS A 128 -3.83 8.29 12.86
N ALA A 129 -3.82 6.97 13.05
CA ALA A 129 -4.08 6.04 11.96
C ALA A 129 -5.45 6.42 11.36
N ALA A 130 -5.46 6.90 10.11
CA ALA A 130 -6.70 7.25 9.46
C ALA A 130 -7.55 5.99 9.35
N SER A 131 -8.68 6.00 10.07
CA SER A 131 -9.79 5.11 9.82
C SER A 131 -10.21 5.32 8.37
N SER A 132 -10.23 4.24 7.59
CA SER A 132 -10.83 4.25 6.26
C SER A 132 -12.30 4.64 6.41
N THR A 133 -12.62 5.90 6.14
CA THR A 133 -14.01 6.32 5.94
C THR A 133 -14.48 5.75 4.62
N LEU A 134 -15.31 4.71 4.75
CA LEU A 134 -16.39 4.19 3.89
C LEU A 134 -16.30 4.47 2.38
#